data_AF-A0A8D0W0D4-F1
#
_entry.id   AF-A0A8D0W0D4-F1
#
_cell.length_a   1.000
_cell.length_b   1.000
_cell.length_c   1.000
_cell.angle_alpha   90.00
_cell.angle_beta   90.00
_cell.angle_gamma   90.00
#
_symmetry.space_group_name_H-M   'P 1'
#
loop_
_entity.id
_entity.type
_entity.pdbx_description
1 polymer ?
#
loop_
_entity_poly.entity_id
_entity_poly.type
_entity_poly.pdbx_seq_one_letter_code
_entity_poly.pdbx_strand_id
1 'polypeptide(L)'
;MAGWPVPAGRQEEELAKDPGQKLSLARPPGRLPSIDETRPAGPGPASRRGSVLGPASSFSRRNSLAGAGAGPGGRRPSLGPVPPLGWRVSFSGLPLGPARRPAPSYRTEPAPGERWEAARAQRALEAALAAGLRDARYVGAEAGRLARELCDLARVHLRELSPPRYKLVCSVVLGPRAGQGVHVASRALWDTACDGLASATVTNASLFAVATVHGLYCE
;
A
#
# COMPACT_ATOMS: atom_id res chain seq x y z
N MET A 1 -54.07 -36.30 3.07
CA MET A 1 -53.82 -35.50 4.29
C MET A 1 -53.28 -36.46 5.33
N ALA A 2 -52.07 -36.21 5.79
CA ALA A 2 -51.18 -37.16 6.45
C ALA A 2 -51.53 -37.45 7.93
N GLY A 3 -51.06 -38.61 8.41
CA GLY A 3 -50.42 -38.76 9.73
C GLY A 3 -51.28 -39.36 10.86
N TRP A 4 -50.96 -40.60 11.24
CA TRP A 4 -51.20 -41.15 12.57
C TRP A 4 -49.85 -41.50 13.24
N PRO A 5 -49.77 -41.59 14.58
CA PRO A 5 -48.61 -41.15 15.36
C PRO A 5 -47.86 -42.27 16.13
N VAL A 6 -46.55 -42.02 16.45
CA VAL A 6 -45.81 -42.19 17.74
C VAL A 6 -45.80 -43.62 18.39
N PRO A 7 -44.71 -44.19 18.97
CA PRO A 7 -43.90 -43.55 20.02
C PRO A 7 -42.39 -43.84 20.13
N ALA A 8 -41.78 -43.01 20.97
CA ALA A 8 -40.49 -43.17 21.62
C ALA A 8 -40.65 -43.84 23.01
N GLY A 9 -39.62 -44.58 23.44
CA GLY A 9 -39.30 -44.88 24.85
C GLY A 9 -37.78 -45.04 24.96
N ARG A 10 -37.04 -44.16 25.68
CA ARG A 10 -36.73 -44.19 27.14
C ARG A 10 -36.03 -45.50 27.56
N GLN A 11 -34.90 -45.56 28.28
CA GLN A 11 -34.17 -44.72 29.26
C GLN A 11 -32.66 -45.15 29.21
N GLU A 12 -31.65 -44.29 29.43
CA GLU A 12 -30.96 -43.96 30.72
C GLU A 12 -30.57 -45.22 31.54
N GLU A 13 -29.37 -45.42 32.12
CA GLU A 13 -28.39 -44.50 32.71
C GLU A 13 -27.07 -45.24 33.08
N GLU A 14 -25.96 -44.48 33.21
CA GLU A 14 -24.86 -44.58 34.20
C GLU A 14 -24.09 -45.89 34.50
N LEU A 15 -22.74 -45.86 34.37
CA LEU A 15 -21.82 -45.68 35.52
C LEU A 15 -20.32 -45.89 35.14
N ALA A 16 -19.53 -44.85 35.44
CA ALA A 16 -18.09 -44.71 35.72
C ALA A 16 -17.05 -45.84 35.49
N LYS A 17 -15.87 -45.48 34.92
CA LYS A 17 -14.57 -45.37 35.64
C LYS A 17 -13.42 -44.83 34.76
N ASP A 18 -12.68 -43.84 35.29
CA ASP A 18 -11.39 -43.32 34.79
C ASP A 18 -10.23 -44.29 35.11
N PRO A 19 -9.14 -44.31 34.31
CA PRO A 19 -7.90 -43.69 34.80
C PRO A 19 -7.00 -43.03 33.72
N GLY A 20 -6.62 -41.78 33.97
CA GLY A 20 -5.23 -41.30 34.11
C GLY A 20 -4.17 -41.45 32.99
N GLN A 21 -3.67 -40.29 32.55
CA GLN A 21 -2.32 -39.95 32.00
C GLN A 21 -2.04 -40.34 30.52
N LYS A 22 -1.45 -39.53 29.63
CA LYS A 22 -0.39 -38.52 29.74
C LYS A 22 -0.39 -37.65 28.46
N LEU A 23 -0.07 -36.36 28.60
CA LEU A 23 0.13 -35.38 27.52
C LEU A 23 1.38 -35.68 26.68
N SER A 24 1.29 -35.54 25.36
CA SER A 24 2.47 -35.33 24.51
C SER A 24 2.21 -34.22 23.48
N LEU A 25 2.97 -33.14 23.60
CA LEU A 25 3.08 -32.04 22.65
C LEU A 25 3.88 -32.50 21.42
N ALA A 26 3.36 -32.32 20.21
CA ALA A 26 4.14 -32.40 18.97
C ALA A 26 3.96 -31.13 18.14
N ARG A 27 5.09 -30.65 17.60
CA ARG A 27 5.43 -29.28 17.20
C ARG A 27 5.13 -29.00 15.72
N PRO A 28 4.82 -27.75 15.32
CA PRO A 28 4.53 -27.39 13.92
C PRO A 28 5.80 -27.24 13.06
N PRO A 29 5.74 -27.46 11.73
CA PRO A 29 6.87 -27.31 10.83
C PRO A 29 7.01 -25.85 10.34
N GLY A 30 8.25 -25.38 10.17
CA GLY A 30 8.55 -24.17 9.39
C GLY A 30 9.32 -23.07 10.14
N ARG A 31 10.54 -23.36 10.62
CA ARG A 31 11.51 -22.35 11.10
C ARG A 31 12.69 -22.31 10.13
N LEU A 32 12.91 -21.17 9.49
CA LEU A 32 14.08 -20.93 8.63
C LEU A 32 15.36 -20.81 9.48
N PRO A 33 16.51 -21.35 9.02
CA PRO A 33 17.79 -21.22 9.71
C PRO A 33 18.40 -19.82 9.53
N SER A 34 18.96 -19.33 10.64
CA SER A 34 19.76 -18.11 10.76
C SER A 34 21.15 -18.33 10.14
N ILE A 35 21.57 -17.41 9.31
CA ILE A 35 22.93 -17.28 8.76
C ILE A 35 23.87 -16.87 9.89
N ASP A 36 24.48 -17.85 10.54
CA ASP A 36 25.77 -17.65 11.19
C ASP A 36 26.51 -18.99 11.30
N GLU A 37 27.22 -19.36 10.25
CA GLU A 37 28.37 -20.26 10.35
C GLU A 37 29.15 -20.27 9.03
N THR A 38 30.42 -19.88 9.07
CA THR A 38 31.53 -20.75 8.63
C THR A 38 32.87 -20.05 8.91
N ARG A 39 33.54 -20.47 9.98
CA ARG A 39 35.01 -20.44 10.07
C ARG A 39 35.55 -21.71 9.44
N PRO A 40 36.68 -21.62 8.72
CA PRO A 40 37.71 -22.64 8.83
C PRO A 40 39.06 -22.03 9.24
N ALA A 41 39.72 -22.70 10.19
CA ALA A 41 41.09 -22.45 10.59
C ALA A 41 42.05 -23.23 9.67
N GLY A 42 43.14 -22.58 9.23
CA GLY A 42 44.27 -23.21 8.54
C GLY A 42 45.43 -22.21 8.35
N PRO A 43 46.71 -22.61 8.49
CA PRO A 43 47.81 -21.68 8.77
C PRO A 43 48.67 -21.33 7.54
N GLY A 44 49.10 -20.07 7.44
CA GLY A 44 50.08 -19.57 6.46
C GLY A 44 50.43 -18.10 6.71
N PRO A 45 51.65 -17.62 6.41
CA PRO A 45 52.40 -16.74 7.31
C PRO A 45 52.11 -15.24 7.17
N ALA A 46 52.41 -14.54 8.27
CA ALA A 46 52.38 -13.10 8.44
C ALA A 46 53.29 -12.35 7.44
N SER A 47 52.96 -11.09 7.14
CA SER A 47 53.77 -9.93 7.58
C SER A 47 53.42 -8.63 6.83
N ARG A 48 53.56 -7.53 7.58
CA ARG A 48 53.76 -6.11 7.20
C ARG A 48 52.53 -5.24 6.89
N ARG A 49 52.06 -4.58 7.97
CA ARG A 49 51.98 -3.11 8.13
C ARG A 49 52.15 -2.30 6.82
N GLY A 50 51.13 -1.51 6.48
CA GLY A 50 51.25 -0.43 5.50
C GLY A 50 49.96 0.37 5.38
N SER A 51 49.77 1.37 6.25
CA SER A 51 48.83 2.47 6.03
C SER A 51 49.27 3.28 4.82
N VAL A 52 48.44 3.35 3.77
CA VAL A 52 48.58 4.32 2.68
C VAL A 52 47.23 4.99 2.47
N LEU A 53 47.20 6.28 2.77
CA LEU A 53 46.15 7.22 2.35
C LEU A 53 46.14 7.25 0.82
N GLY A 54 45.04 6.79 0.22
CA GLY A 54 44.73 6.95 -1.20
C GLY A 54 43.43 7.73 -1.36
N PRO A 55 43.35 8.70 -2.30
CA PRO A 55 42.22 9.62 -2.37
C PRO A 55 40.94 8.89 -2.81
N ALA A 56 39.87 9.11 -2.06
CA ALA A 56 38.52 8.68 -2.42
C ALA A 56 38.11 9.38 -3.72
N SER A 57 37.92 8.59 -4.79
CA SER A 57 37.21 9.04 -5.98
C SER A 57 35.72 9.22 -5.65
N SER A 58 35.38 10.43 -5.20
CA SER A 58 34.00 10.90 -5.07
C SER A 58 33.33 10.86 -6.45
N PHE A 59 32.41 9.92 -6.66
CA PHE A 59 31.48 9.93 -7.78
C PHE A 59 30.46 11.05 -7.59
N SER A 60 30.86 12.27 -7.97
CA SER A 60 29.94 13.39 -8.15
C SER A 60 29.13 13.16 -9.43
N ARG A 61 27.82 12.97 -9.28
CA ARG A 61 26.87 12.99 -10.41
C ARG A 61 26.88 14.39 -11.03
N ARG A 62 27.69 14.55 -12.09
CA ARG A 62 27.69 15.72 -12.97
C ARG A 62 26.30 15.94 -13.53
N ASN A 63 25.70 17.08 -13.16
CA ASN A 63 24.55 17.64 -13.87
C ASN A 63 25.11 18.45 -15.05
N SER A 64 24.68 18.14 -16.26
CA SER A 64 25.04 18.84 -17.49
C SER A 64 24.45 20.26 -17.48
N LEU A 65 25.31 21.28 -17.53
CA LEU A 65 24.96 22.65 -17.90
C LEU A 65 25.54 22.92 -19.29
N ALA A 66 24.65 23.33 -20.19
CA ALA A 66 24.96 23.75 -21.53
C ALA A 66 25.74 25.07 -21.55
N GLY A 67 26.61 25.21 -22.55
CA GLY A 67 26.79 26.44 -23.31
C GLY A 67 27.78 27.46 -22.77
N ALA A 68 28.90 27.59 -23.47
CA ALA A 68 29.90 28.64 -23.31
C ALA A 68 29.32 30.04 -23.63
N GLY A 69 29.69 31.02 -22.82
CA GLY A 69 29.50 32.45 -23.07
C GLY A 69 30.30 33.26 -22.05
N ALA A 70 31.36 33.91 -22.52
CA ALA A 70 32.29 34.70 -21.70
C ALA A 70 31.67 36.05 -21.31
N GLY A 71 31.74 36.39 -20.01
CA GLY A 71 31.42 37.73 -19.48
C GLY A 71 31.49 37.75 -17.95
N PRO A 72 32.05 38.81 -17.32
CA PRO A 72 32.09 38.91 -15.86
C PRO A 72 30.76 39.51 -15.37
N GLY A 73 29.85 38.67 -14.87
CA GLY A 73 28.59 39.19 -14.32
C GLY A 73 27.39 38.25 -14.36
N GLY A 74 27.58 36.96 -14.08
CA GLY A 74 26.48 36.00 -13.98
C GLY A 74 25.82 35.97 -12.61
N ARG A 75 25.31 37.09 -12.07
CA ARG A 75 24.35 37.00 -10.96
C ARG A 75 23.06 36.45 -11.56
N ARG A 76 22.77 35.16 -11.36
CA ARG A 76 21.44 34.59 -11.61
C ARG A 76 20.45 35.41 -10.77
N PRO A 77 19.52 36.18 -11.36
CA PRO A 77 18.56 36.91 -10.56
C PRO A 77 17.56 35.88 -10.00
N SER A 78 17.66 35.56 -8.71
CA SER A 78 16.54 35.00 -7.97
C SER A 78 15.53 36.11 -7.65
N LEU A 79 15.05 36.77 -8.71
CA LEU A 79 13.91 37.71 -8.67
C LEU A 79 12.73 37.03 -9.36
N GLY A 80 12.44 35.79 -8.94
CA GLY A 80 11.12 35.20 -9.14
C GLY A 80 10.25 35.59 -7.94
N PRO A 81 8.93 35.77 -8.11
CA PRO A 81 8.03 36.00 -6.99
C PRO A 81 8.27 34.94 -5.92
N VAL A 82 8.51 35.36 -4.68
CA VAL A 82 8.60 34.43 -3.55
C VAL A 82 7.28 33.65 -3.54
N PRO A 83 7.30 32.31 -3.67
CA PRO A 83 6.08 31.55 -3.69
C PRO A 83 5.32 31.80 -2.38
N PRO A 84 3.98 31.95 -2.41
CA PRO A 84 3.20 32.13 -1.19
C PRO A 84 3.45 30.97 -0.22
N LEU A 85 3.31 31.25 1.08
CA LEU A 85 3.57 30.28 2.16
C LEU A 85 2.85 28.95 1.87
N GLY A 86 3.61 27.87 1.71
CA GLY A 86 3.08 26.53 1.42
C GLY A 86 3.17 26.05 -0.03
N TRP A 87 3.59 26.90 -0.98
CA TRP A 87 3.89 26.48 -2.35
C TRP A 87 5.31 25.89 -2.45
N ARG A 88 5.44 24.77 -3.18
CA ARG A 88 6.75 24.20 -3.52
C ARG A 88 7.19 24.71 -4.87
N VAL A 89 8.49 24.83 -5.10
CA VAL A 89 9.04 25.10 -6.43
C VAL A 89 9.64 23.82 -6.99
N SER A 90 9.31 23.52 -8.24
CA SER A 90 9.91 22.41 -8.99
C SER A 90 11.41 22.66 -9.19
N PHE A 91 12.16 21.62 -9.56
CA PHE A 91 13.54 21.77 -10.02
C PHE A 91 13.67 22.76 -11.19
N SER A 92 12.64 22.86 -12.04
CA SER A 92 12.53 23.83 -13.14
C SER A 92 12.09 25.24 -12.72
N GLY A 93 11.87 25.50 -11.42
CA GLY A 93 11.38 26.79 -10.93
C GLY A 93 9.87 27.03 -11.09
N LEU A 94 9.13 26.04 -11.61
CA LEU A 94 7.67 26.15 -11.72
C LEU A 94 6.99 25.96 -10.36
N PRO A 95 6.02 26.81 -10.01
CA PRO A 95 5.26 26.64 -8.79
C PRO A 95 4.46 25.34 -8.82
N LEU A 96 4.78 24.45 -7.88
CA LEU A 96 3.95 23.32 -7.52
C LEU A 96 2.91 23.82 -6.53
N GLY A 97 1.64 23.55 -6.84
CA GLY A 97 0.51 23.86 -5.96
C GLY A 97 0.73 23.36 -4.53
N PRO A 98 -0.02 23.89 -3.57
CA PRO A 98 0.22 23.65 -2.16
C PRO A 98 0.12 22.14 -1.92
N ALA A 99 1.24 21.56 -1.48
CA ALA A 99 1.19 20.18 -1.07
C ALA A 99 0.35 20.11 0.19
N ARG A 100 -0.78 19.39 0.14
CA ARG A 100 -1.59 19.04 1.31
C ARG A 100 -0.84 18.04 2.20
N ARG A 101 0.36 18.42 2.65
CA ARG A 101 1.02 17.76 3.78
C ARG A 101 0.44 18.41 5.03
N PRO A 102 -0.24 17.65 5.90
CA PRO A 102 -0.65 18.19 7.18
C PRO A 102 0.61 18.71 7.91
N ALA A 103 0.50 19.89 8.51
CA ALA A 103 1.59 20.44 9.32
C ALA A 103 1.89 19.48 10.49
N PRO A 104 3.15 19.39 10.97
CA PRO A 104 3.45 18.61 12.17
C PRO A 104 2.63 19.18 13.33
N SER A 105 1.67 18.43 13.86
CA SER A 105 0.84 18.88 14.98
C SER A 105 0.90 17.93 16.17
N TYR A 106 1.77 16.91 16.13
CA TYR A 106 1.92 15.89 17.17
C TYR A 106 0.59 15.21 17.55
N ARG A 107 -0.35 15.06 16.59
CA ARG A 107 -1.67 14.50 16.86
C ARG A 107 -1.64 13.02 16.53
N THR A 108 -1.63 12.17 17.54
CA THR A 108 -1.62 10.70 17.37
C THR A 108 -2.98 10.15 16.94
N GLU A 109 -4.06 10.90 17.14
CA GLU A 109 -5.41 10.46 16.81
C GLU A 109 -6.19 11.48 15.96
N PRO A 110 -7.10 11.03 15.08
CA PRO A 110 -8.01 11.90 14.36
C PRO A 110 -8.89 12.72 15.31
N ALA A 111 -9.22 13.95 14.91
CA ALA A 111 -10.20 14.75 15.67
C ALA A 111 -11.58 14.06 15.70
N PRO A 112 -12.44 14.39 16.68
CA PRO A 112 -13.84 13.99 16.62
C PRO A 112 -14.47 14.39 15.29
N GLY A 113 -15.04 13.43 14.56
CA GLY A 113 -15.63 13.64 13.23
C GLY A 113 -14.65 13.65 12.05
N GLU A 114 -13.33 13.60 12.29
CA GLU A 114 -12.31 13.51 11.24
C GLU A 114 -11.79 12.07 11.04
N ARG A 115 -12.57 11.05 11.46
CA ARG A 115 -12.22 9.65 11.23
C ARG A 115 -12.54 9.25 9.79
N TRP A 116 -11.75 8.32 9.26
CA TRP A 116 -12.00 7.80 7.92
C TRP A 116 -13.19 6.84 7.90
N GLU A 117 -14.22 7.18 7.14
CA GLU A 117 -15.46 6.39 7.06
C GLU A 117 -15.35 5.29 5.98
N ALA A 118 -14.93 4.09 6.40
CA ALA A 118 -14.75 2.95 5.49
C ALA A 118 -16.00 2.63 4.64
N ALA A 119 -17.17 2.59 5.27
CA ALA A 119 -18.42 2.27 4.56
C ALA A 119 -18.81 3.32 3.51
N ARG A 120 -18.52 4.60 3.78
CA ARG A 120 -18.76 5.69 2.83
C ARG A 120 -17.75 5.64 1.68
N ALA A 121 -16.48 5.42 1.99
CA ALA A 121 -15.43 5.24 0.99
C ALA A 121 -15.72 4.04 0.08
N GLN A 122 -16.18 2.92 0.65
CA GLN A 122 -16.60 1.73 -0.08
C GLN A 122 -17.68 2.05 -1.13
N ARG A 123 -18.81 2.65 -0.71
CA ARG A 123 -19.90 3.01 -1.62
C ARG A 123 -19.46 3.99 -2.71
N ALA A 124 -18.63 4.97 -2.35
CA ALA A 124 -18.10 5.93 -3.30
C ALA A 124 -17.18 5.26 -4.34
N LEU A 125 -16.34 4.33 -3.91
CA LEU A 125 -15.45 3.58 -4.79
C LEU A 125 -16.24 2.66 -5.74
N GLU A 126 -17.27 1.98 -5.24
CA GLU A 126 -18.17 1.16 -6.06
C GLU A 126 -18.88 1.99 -7.13
N ALA A 127 -19.44 3.14 -6.74
CA ALA A 127 -20.09 4.06 -7.67
C ALA A 127 -19.14 4.61 -8.73
N ALA A 128 -17.93 5.01 -8.31
CA ALA A 128 -16.86 5.51 -9.17
C ALA A 128 -16.43 4.48 -10.22
N LEU A 129 -16.18 3.23 -9.81
CA LEU A 129 -15.82 2.16 -10.74
C LEU A 129 -16.97 1.77 -11.66
N ALA A 130 -18.19 1.66 -11.13
CA ALA A 130 -19.36 1.30 -11.91
C ALA A 130 -19.65 2.35 -13.00
N ALA A 131 -19.43 3.64 -12.71
CA ALA A 131 -19.53 4.71 -13.70
C ALA A 131 -18.40 4.64 -14.74
N GLY A 132 -17.15 4.49 -14.29
CA GLY A 132 -15.98 4.47 -15.19
C GLY A 132 -15.91 3.24 -16.11
N LEU A 133 -16.51 2.12 -15.72
CA LEU A 133 -16.43 0.85 -16.46
C LEU A 133 -17.70 0.45 -17.21
N ARG A 134 -18.78 1.26 -17.13
CA ARG A 134 -20.07 0.97 -17.75
C ARG A 134 -19.94 0.68 -19.24
N ASP A 135 -19.28 1.57 -19.97
CA ASP A 135 -19.12 1.51 -21.43
C ASP A 135 -17.69 1.09 -21.85
N ALA A 136 -16.86 0.67 -20.89
CA ALA A 136 -15.48 0.28 -21.15
C ALA A 136 -15.40 -1.14 -21.75
N ARG A 137 -14.60 -1.29 -22.80
CA ARG A 137 -14.25 -2.58 -23.40
C ARG A 137 -12.78 -2.89 -23.18
N TYR A 138 -12.46 -4.16 -22.90
CA TYR A 138 -11.08 -4.57 -22.76
C TYR A 138 -10.32 -4.45 -24.09
N VAL A 139 -9.22 -3.69 -24.08
CA VAL A 139 -8.23 -3.64 -25.16
C VAL A 139 -6.86 -3.76 -24.51
N GLY A 140 -6.11 -4.81 -24.85
CA GLY A 140 -4.85 -5.13 -24.15
C GLY A 140 -3.82 -4.01 -24.20
N ALA A 141 -3.73 -3.28 -25.31
CA ALA A 141 -2.84 -2.11 -25.45
C ALA A 141 -3.23 -0.94 -24.54
N GLU A 142 -4.53 -0.76 -24.26
CA GLU A 142 -5.06 0.36 -23.47
C GLU A 142 -5.26 0.00 -21.99
N ALA A 143 -5.16 -1.28 -21.62
CA ALA A 143 -5.44 -1.76 -20.28
C ALA A 143 -4.62 -1.05 -19.20
N GLY A 144 -3.34 -0.78 -19.47
CA GLY A 144 -2.47 -0.03 -18.55
C GLY A 144 -2.90 1.43 -18.36
N ARG A 145 -3.34 2.09 -19.45
CA ARG A 145 -3.86 3.47 -19.39
C ARG A 145 -5.17 3.51 -18.61
N LEU A 146 -6.10 2.61 -18.94
CA LEU A 146 -7.39 2.50 -18.27
C LEU A 146 -7.24 2.21 -16.77
N ALA A 147 -6.37 1.28 -16.38
CA ALA A 147 -6.11 0.99 -14.98
C ALA A 147 -5.60 2.23 -14.21
N ARG A 148 -4.73 3.03 -14.84
CA ARG A 148 -4.24 4.28 -14.25
C ARG A 148 -5.33 5.34 -14.14
N GLU A 149 -6.13 5.51 -15.19
CA GLU A 149 -7.29 6.43 -15.19
C GLU A 149 -8.28 6.08 -14.07
N LEU A 150 -8.60 4.79 -13.89
CA LEU A 150 -9.46 4.32 -12.80
C LEU A 150 -8.84 4.58 -11.42
N CYS A 151 -7.53 4.39 -11.29
CA CYS A 151 -6.82 4.65 -10.05
C CYS A 151 -6.84 6.15 -9.69
N ASP A 152 -6.62 7.02 -10.68
CA ASP A 152 -6.69 8.47 -10.52
C ASP A 152 -8.13 8.93 -10.21
N LEU A 153 -9.13 8.37 -10.89
CA LEU A 153 -10.55 8.64 -10.64
C LEU A 153 -10.92 8.26 -9.19
N ALA A 154 -10.60 7.04 -8.76
CA ALA A 154 -10.83 6.58 -7.39
C ALA A 154 -10.12 7.47 -6.36
N ARG A 155 -8.87 7.84 -6.63
CA ARG A 155 -8.08 8.72 -5.76
C ARG A 155 -8.72 10.10 -5.64
N VAL A 156 -9.18 10.71 -6.73
CA VAL A 156 -9.80 12.05 -6.72
C VAL A 156 -11.12 12.01 -5.94
N HIS A 157 -12.02 11.09 -6.28
CA HIS A 157 -13.31 10.96 -5.58
C HIS A 157 -13.14 10.69 -4.08
N LEU A 158 -12.28 9.75 -3.71
CA LEU A 158 -12.07 9.45 -2.29
C LEU A 158 -11.30 10.54 -1.55
N ARG A 159 -10.49 11.33 -2.26
CA ARG A 159 -9.78 12.46 -1.64
C ARG A 159 -10.75 13.54 -1.16
N GLU A 160 -11.86 13.76 -1.87
CA GLU A 160 -12.89 14.72 -1.49
C GLU A 160 -13.66 14.28 -0.23
N LEU A 161 -13.80 12.97 -0.04
CA LEU A 161 -14.47 12.38 1.12
C LEU A 161 -13.52 12.19 2.31
N SER A 162 -12.20 12.17 2.06
CA SER A 162 -11.20 11.91 3.09
C SER A 162 -10.88 13.15 3.94
N PRO A 163 -10.78 13.01 5.26
CA PRO A 163 -10.29 14.07 6.13
C PRO A 163 -8.86 14.51 5.77
N PRO A 164 -8.45 15.74 6.09
CA PRO A 164 -7.23 16.35 5.56
C PRO A 164 -5.93 15.62 5.96
N ARG A 165 -5.94 14.89 7.09
CA ARG A 165 -4.79 14.14 7.62
C ARG A 165 -4.63 12.73 7.06
N TYR A 166 -5.46 12.31 6.11
CA TYR A 166 -5.34 10.98 5.52
C TYR A 166 -4.50 10.98 4.24
N LYS A 167 -3.60 9.99 4.13
CA LYS A 167 -2.97 9.57 2.88
C LYS A 167 -3.79 8.43 2.30
N LEU A 168 -4.03 8.48 1.00
CA LEU A 168 -4.74 7.44 0.28
C LEU A 168 -3.75 6.67 -0.59
N VAL A 169 -3.76 5.35 -0.47
CA VAL A 169 -3.03 4.43 -1.34
C VAL A 169 -4.06 3.65 -2.14
N CYS A 170 -4.09 3.87 -3.45
CA CYS A 170 -5.04 3.22 -4.36
C CYS A 170 -4.30 2.20 -5.22
N SER A 171 -4.88 1.00 -5.35
CA SER A 171 -4.42 -0.07 -6.23
C SER A 171 -5.59 -0.57 -7.06
N VAL A 172 -5.39 -0.75 -8.36
CA VAL A 172 -6.42 -1.26 -9.28
C VAL A 172 -5.82 -2.43 -10.06
N VAL A 173 -6.51 -3.55 -10.03
CA VAL A 173 -6.23 -4.74 -10.84
C VAL A 173 -7.29 -4.81 -11.92
N LEU A 174 -6.89 -4.78 -13.18
CA LEU A 174 -7.78 -4.85 -14.35
C LEU A 174 -7.33 -5.98 -15.27
N GLY A 175 -8.29 -6.74 -15.80
CA GLY A 175 -8.00 -7.84 -16.73
C GLY A 175 -9.19 -8.23 -17.60
N PRO A 176 -8.96 -9.02 -18.66
CA PRO A 176 -10.02 -9.48 -19.55
C PRO A 176 -10.92 -10.49 -18.83
N ARG A 177 -12.18 -10.64 -19.26
CA ARG A 177 -13.06 -11.72 -18.80
C ARG A 177 -13.09 -12.82 -19.86
N ALA A 178 -12.34 -13.89 -19.63
CA ALA A 178 -12.18 -15.02 -20.55
C ALA A 178 -12.53 -16.38 -19.91
N GLY A 179 -13.30 -16.37 -18.82
CA GLY A 179 -13.69 -17.58 -18.09
C GLY A 179 -12.66 -18.06 -17.06
N GLN A 180 -11.65 -17.26 -16.74
CA GLN A 180 -10.66 -17.55 -15.71
C GLN A 180 -11.12 -17.16 -14.31
N GLY A 181 -10.63 -17.87 -13.30
CA GLY A 181 -10.76 -17.49 -11.89
C GLY A 181 -9.58 -16.63 -11.44
N VAL A 182 -9.86 -15.49 -10.80
CA VAL A 182 -8.84 -14.60 -10.24
C VAL A 182 -9.20 -14.33 -8.78
N HIS A 183 -8.23 -14.50 -7.88
CA HIS A 183 -8.36 -14.14 -6.47
C HIS A 183 -7.40 -13.00 -6.14
N VAL A 184 -7.94 -11.89 -5.65
CA VAL A 184 -7.17 -10.71 -5.25
C VAL A 184 -7.28 -10.56 -3.74
N ALA A 185 -6.14 -10.56 -3.06
CA ALA A 185 -6.06 -10.39 -1.62
C ALA A 185 -5.02 -9.32 -1.27
N SER A 186 -5.25 -8.60 -0.17
CA SER A 186 -4.31 -7.64 0.40
C SER A 186 -4.18 -7.88 1.90
N ARG A 187 -2.97 -7.71 2.44
CA ARG A 187 -2.69 -7.77 3.88
C ARG A 187 -1.92 -6.50 4.26
N ALA A 188 -2.29 -5.90 5.38
CA ALA A 188 -1.67 -4.67 5.88
C ALA A 188 -1.42 -4.76 7.39
N LEU A 189 -0.39 -4.05 7.84
CA LEU A 189 -0.15 -3.72 9.24
C LEU A 189 -0.45 -2.23 9.42
N TRP A 190 -1.39 -1.91 10.29
CA TRP A 190 -1.98 -0.57 10.42
C TRP A 190 -2.75 -0.45 11.74
N ASP A 191 -3.16 0.75 12.12
CA ASP A 191 -3.97 0.98 13.31
C ASP A 191 -5.46 0.80 12.98
N THR A 192 -6.10 -0.20 13.59
CA THR A 192 -7.53 -0.48 13.42
C THR A 192 -8.47 0.63 13.89
N ALA A 193 -7.99 1.55 14.74
CA ALA A 193 -8.80 2.66 15.24
C ALA A 193 -8.79 3.88 14.31
N CYS A 194 -7.68 4.09 13.59
CA CYS A 194 -7.46 5.29 12.79
C CYS A 194 -7.45 5.02 11.28
N ASP A 195 -6.90 3.90 10.84
CA ASP A 195 -6.76 3.53 9.43
C ASP A 195 -7.97 2.74 8.92
N GLY A 196 -8.10 2.63 7.59
CA GLY A 196 -9.14 1.78 7.02
C GLY A 196 -9.02 1.47 5.53
N LEU A 197 -9.81 0.50 5.08
CA LEU A 197 -9.77 -0.12 3.76
C LEU A 197 -11.15 -0.07 3.10
N ALA A 198 -11.13 0.25 1.81
CA ALA A 198 -12.28 0.12 0.92
C ALA A 198 -11.84 -0.71 -0.29
N SER A 199 -12.65 -1.67 -0.71
CA SER A 199 -12.35 -2.54 -1.85
C SER A 199 -13.59 -2.77 -2.69
N ALA A 200 -13.58 -2.38 -3.96
CA ALA A 200 -14.72 -2.56 -4.86
C ALA A 200 -14.36 -3.48 -6.01
N THR A 201 -15.32 -4.30 -6.42
CA THR A 201 -15.16 -5.22 -7.57
C THR A 201 -16.27 -4.94 -8.57
N VAL A 202 -15.90 -4.74 -9.83
CA VAL A 202 -16.83 -4.53 -10.94
C VAL A 202 -16.47 -5.46 -12.08
N THR A 203 -17.49 -6.07 -12.68
CA THR A 203 -17.33 -6.97 -13.83
C THR A 203 -18.26 -6.56 -14.95
N ASN A 204 -17.74 -6.53 -16.18
CA ASN A 204 -18.52 -6.34 -17.40
C ASN A 204 -18.48 -7.66 -18.22
N ALA A 205 -19.03 -7.66 -19.43
CA ALA A 205 -18.94 -8.74 -20.39
C ALA A 205 -17.50 -8.98 -20.87
N SER A 206 -16.68 -7.92 -20.99
CA SER A 206 -15.33 -8.03 -21.58
C SER A 206 -14.18 -8.01 -20.57
N LEU A 207 -14.36 -7.47 -19.36
CA LEU A 207 -13.31 -7.28 -18.35
C LEU A 207 -13.81 -7.43 -16.92
N PHE A 208 -12.86 -7.57 -16.01
CA PHE A 208 -13.05 -7.38 -14.58
C PHE A 208 -12.10 -6.29 -14.05
N ALA A 209 -12.50 -5.62 -12.98
CA ALA A 209 -11.66 -4.70 -12.23
C ALA A 209 -11.89 -4.86 -10.73
N VAL A 210 -10.80 -4.87 -9.98
CA VAL A 210 -10.78 -4.86 -8.52
C VAL A 210 -9.97 -3.65 -8.07
N ALA A 211 -10.59 -2.71 -7.37
CA ALA A 211 -9.87 -1.59 -6.77
C ALA A 211 -9.83 -1.74 -5.25
N THR A 212 -8.69 -1.41 -4.68
CA THR A 212 -8.43 -1.46 -3.24
C THR A 212 -7.81 -0.14 -2.83
N VAL A 213 -8.38 0.50 -1.81
CA VAL A 213 -7.93 1.79 -1.30
C VAL A 213 -7.70 1.71 0.19
N HIS A 214 -6.49 2.07 0.61
CA HIS A 214 -6.11 2.20 2.01
C HIS A 214 -6.09 3.69 2.40
N GLY A 215 -6.87 4.06 3.41
CA GLY A 215 -6.81 5.35 4.09
C GLY A 215 -5.93 5.25 5.33
N LEU A 216 -4.78 5.91 5.30
CA LEU A 216 -3.79 5.90 6.38
C LEU A 216 -3.72 7.26 7.06
N TYR A 217 -3.89 7.29 8.38
CA TYR A 217 -3.81 8.51 9.17
C TYR A 217 -2.36 9.01 9.24
N CYS A 218 -2.18 10.33 9.19
CA CYS A 218 -0.88 10.99 9.31
C CYS A 218 -0.81 11.73 10.64
N GLU A 219 -0.03 11.16 11.55
CA GLU A 219 0.36 11.75 12.83
C GLU A 219 1.17 13.06 12.66
#